data_AF-A0A0M8W1E5-F1
#
_entry.id   AF-A0A0M8W1E5-F1
#
_cell.length_a   1.000
_cell.length_b   1.000
_cell.length_c   1.000
_cell.angle_alpha   90.00
_cell.angle_beta   90.00
_cell.angle_gamma   90.00
#
_symmetry.space_group_name_H-M   'P 1'
#
loop_
_entity.id
_entity.type
_entity.pdbx_description
1 polymer ?
#
loop_
_entity_poly.entity_id
_entity_poly.type
_entity_poly.pdbx_seq_one_letter_code
_entity_poly.pdbx_strand_id
1 'polypeptide(L)'
;MALVPDAGCGRYGSITVMSLLTWDYDGDLYCALTTETGAGEGRTIHFELSEARMVPGGAPSTPVSPAAGPAAVTVVVYAPEEEKPAEVFFDDTQTLPFAVLQHFVATVTSRLAKTGVQRQ
;
A
#
# COMPACT_ATOMS: atom_id res chain seq x y z
N MET A 1 -20.87 8.98 28.45
CA MET A 1 -20.65 7.58 28.87
C MET A 1 -21.33 6.67 27.84
N ALA A 2 -20.54 6.14 26.91
CA ALA A 2 -20.79 4.90 26.16
C ALA A 2 -19.51 4.62 25.37
N LEU A 3 -18.68 3.73 25.92
CA LEU A 3 -17.57 3.09 25.25
C LEU A 3 -18.14 2.02 24.33
N VAL A 4 -17.65 1.97 23.08
CA VAL A 4 -17.51 0.70 22.36
C VAL A 4 -16.11 0.71 21.74
N PRO A 5 -15.15 -0.01 22.33
CA PRO A 5 -13.92 -0.41 21.65
C PRO A 5 -14.15 -1.78 21.02
N ASP A 6 -14.05 -1.88 19.70
CA ASP A 6 -13.93 -3.16 18.99
C ASP A 6 -12.82 -2.96 17.94
N ALA A 7 -11.57 -3.27 18.31
CA ALA A 7 -10.96 -4.60 18.17
C ALA A 7 -10.75 -5.02 16.70
N GLY A 8 -10.05 -4.17 15.93
CA GLY A 8 -9.30 -4.58 14.75
C GLY A 8 -7.81 -4.62 15.06
N CYS A 9 -7.36 -5.62 15.83
CA CYS A 9 -5.94 -5.96 15.96
C CYS A 9 -5.46 -6.51 14.61
N GLY A 10 -5.05 -5.63 13.70
CA GLY A 10 -4.72 -5.97 12.32
C GLY A 10 -3.23 -5.95 12.04
N ARG A 11 -2.46 -6.88 12.62
CA ARG A 11 -1.06 -7.29 12.31
C ARG A 11 0.05 -6.22 12.14
N TYR A 12 -0.29 -4.95 12.06
CA TYR A 12 0.60 -3.83 11.79
C TYR A 12 0.42 -2.81 12.92
N GLY A 13 1.49 -2.16 13.36
CA GLY A 13 1.44 -1.15 14.42
C GLY A 13 0.53 0.03 14.06
N SER A 14 0.49 1.07 14.91
CA SER A 14 -0.30 2.28 14.62
C SER A 14 0.03 2.79 13.22
N ILE A 15 -0.99 2.87 12.36
CA ILE A 15 -0.86 3.41 11.01
C ILE A 15 -0.62 4.91 11.13
N THR A 16 0.50 5.37 10.58
CA THR A 16 0.91 6.78 10.64
C THR A 16 0.58 7.49 9.32
N VAL A 17 0.71 6.79 8.19
CA VAL A 17 0.41 7.31 6.85
C VAL A 17 -0.23 6.22 6.01
N MET A 18 -1.25 6.58 5.24
CA MET A 18 -1.87 5.74 4.23
C MET A 18 -2.08 6.55 2.95
N SER A 19 -1.62 6.05 1.80
CA SER A 19 -1.87 6.71 0.52
C SER A 19 -2.11 5.69 -0.59
N LEU A 20 -3.09 5.97 -1.44
CA LEU A 20 -3.45 5.14 -2.60
C LEU A 20 -3.10 5.89 -3.88
N LEU A 21 -2.36 5.23 -4.78
CA LEU A 21 -2.16 5.66 -6.16
C LEU A 21 -2.93 4.71 -7.07
N THR A 22 -3.61 5.24 -8.08
CA THR A 22 -4.30 4.43 -9.09
C THR A 22 -3.85 4.80 -10.49
N TRP A 23 -3.76 3.81 -11.38
CA TRP A 23 -3.49 4.03 -12.81
C TRP A 23 -4.22 3.01 -13.66
N ASP A 24 -4.57 3.41 -14.88
CA ASP A 24 -5.13 2.54 -15.91
C ASP A 24 -4.00 1.89 -16.71
N TYR A 25 -4.18 0.62 -17.06
CA TYR A 25 -3.36 -0.08 -18.03
C TYR A 25 -4.25 -1.00 -18.85
N ASP A 26 -4.37 -0.71 -20.15
CA ASP A 26 -5.17 -1.50 -21.11
C ASP A 26 -6.66 -1.62 -20.74
N GLY A 27 -7.21 -0.59 -20.07
CA GLY A 27 -8.61 -0.56 -19.62
C GLY A 27 -8.85 -1.23 -18.26
N ASP A 28 -7.84 -1.88 -17.68
CA ASP A 28 -7.87 -2.38 -16.32
C ASP A 28 -7.26 -1.36 -15.35
N LEU A 29 -7.91 -1.18 -14.21
CA LEU A 29 -7.47 -0.22 -13.20
C LEU A 29 -6.64 -0.93 -12.13
N TYR A 30 -5.47 -0.38 -11.82
CA TYR A 30 -4.55 -0.90 -10.81
C TYR A 30 -4.33 0.11 -9.68
N CYS A 31 -3.98 -0.42 -8.51
CA CYS A 31 -3.77 0.30 -7.28
C CYS A 31 -2.37 0.00 -6.72
N ALA A 32 -1.70 1.04 -6.22
CA ALA A 32 -0.56 0.92 -5.32
C ALA A 32 -0.94 1.56 -3.98
N LEU A 33 -1.16 0.73 -2.97
CA LEU A 33 -1.40 1.18 -1.60
C LEU A 33 -0.05 1.27 -0.87
N THR A 34 0.20 2.42 -0.24
CA THR A 34 1.33 2.62 0.66
C THR A 34 0.81 2.80 2.07
N THR A 35 1.26 1.95 2.99
CA THR A 35 0.91 2.02 4.40
C THR A 35 2.20 2.12 5.21
N GLU A 36 2.30 3.16 6.03
CA GLU A 36 3.38 3.29 6.98
C GLU A 36 2.87 3.03 8.38
N THR A 37 3.56 2.15 9.11
CA THR A 37 3.23 1.81 10.48
C THR A 37 4.41 2.03 11.39
N GLY A 38 4.12 2.35 12.65
CA GLY A 38 5.16 2.65 13.63
C GLY A 38 5.78 4.04 13.45
N ALA A 39 6.80 4.32 14.26
CA ALA A 39 7.54 5.58 14.26
C ALA A 39 9.00 5.33 14.64
N GLY A 40 9.90 6.21 14.20
CA GLY A 40 11.33 6.11 14.50
C GLY A 40 11.94 4.80 14.01
N GLU A 41 12.61 4.09 14.93
CA GLU A 41 13.35 2.85 14.66
C GLU A 41 12.44 1.65 14.36
N GLY A 42 11.16 1.70 14.74
CA GLY A 42 10.16 0.66 14.42
C GLY A 42 9.27 1.02 13.23
N ARG A 43 9.70 1.95 12.36
CA ARG A 43 8.93 2.33 11.17
C ARG A 43 9.03 1.22 10.12
N THR A 44 7.88 0.79 9.63
CA THR A 44 7.77 -0.13 8.49
C THR A 44 6.92 0.52 7.41
N ILE A 45 7.33 0.36 6.15
CA ILE A 45 6.58 0.81 4.99
C ILE A 45 6.17 -0.40 4.16
N HIS A 46 4.87 -0.54 3.96
CA HIS A 46 4.24 -1.54 3.13
C HIS A 46 3.83 -0.90 1.82
N PHE A 47 4.24 -1.50 0.71
CA PHE A 47 3.74 -1.18 -0.62
C PHE A 47 3.00 -2.39 -1.17
N GLU A 48 1.75 -2.21 -1.55
CA GLU A 48 0.89 -3.29 -2.05
C GLU A 48 0.37 -2.93 -3.43
N LEU A 49 0.58 -3.84 -4.39
CA LEU A 49 0.04 -3.76 -5.74
C LEU A 49 -1.18 -4.67 -5.86
N SER A 50 -2.28 -4.15 -6.39
CA SER A 50 -3.47 -4.95 -6.71
C SER A 50 -4.23 -4.39 -7.90
N GLU A 51 -5.09 -5.21 -8.51
CA GLU A 51 -6.19 -4.69 -9.32
C GLU A 51 -7.16 -3.90 -8.44
N ALA A 52 -7.58 -2.76 -8.97
CA ALA A 52 -8.53 -1.89 -8.31
C ALA A 52 -9.94 -2.46 -8.41
N ARG A 53 -10.69 -2.37 -7.32
CA ARG A 53 -12.12 -2.70 -7.28
C ARG A 53 -12.90 -1.41 -7.25
N MET A 54 -13.91 -1.32 -8.11
CA MET A 54 -14.84 -0.20 -8.11
C MET A 54 -15.85 -0.39 -7.00
N VAL A 55 -15.76 0.44 -5.95
CA VAL A 55 -16.68 0.39 -4.81
C VAL A 55 -17.81 1.39 -5.04
N PRO A 56 -19.07 0.94 -5.14
CA PRO A 56 -20.19 1.86 -5.23
C PRO A 56 -20.23 2.75 -4.00
N GLY A 57 -20.48 4.04 -4.20
CA GLY A 57 -20.78 4.93 -3.10
C GLY A 57 -22.01 4.42 -2.35
N GLY A 58 -21.92 4.27 -1.02
CA GLY A 58 -23.03 3.79 -0.19
C GLY A 58 -24.28 4.68 -0.22
N ALA A 59 -24.19 5.86 -0.83
CA ALA A 59 -25.30 6.75 -1.17
C ALA A 59 -25.26 7.05 -2.68
N PRO A 60 -26.42 7.27 -3.34
CA PRO A 60 -26.51 7.53 -4.78
C PRO A 60 -25.77 8.80 -5.24
N SER A 61 -25.43 9.69 -4.31
CA SER A 61 -24.66 10.92 -4.55
C SER A 61 -23.14 10.75 -4.43
N THR A 62 -22.67 9.59 -3.95
CA THR A 62 -21.24 9.35 -3.75
C THR A 62 -20.66 8.69 -5.00
N PRO A 63 -19.68 9.32 -5.66
CA PRO A 63 -19.08 8.75 -6.86
C PRO A 63 -18.38 7.42 -6.53
N VAL A 64 -18.42 6.51 -7.50
CA VAL A 64 -17.71 5.24 -7.43
C VAL A 64 -16.22 5.54 -7.28
N SER A 65 -15.60 4.96 -6.25
CA SER A 65 -14.18 5.19 -5.97
C SER A 65 -13.40 3.89 -6.11
N PRO A 66 -12.20 3.94 -6.72
CA PRO A 66 -11.30 2.80 -6.72
C PRO A 66 -10.88 2.45 -5.28
N ALA A 67 -10.88 1.17 -4.96
CA ALA A 67 -10.29 0.62 -3.75
C ALA A 67 -9.28 -0.47 -4.12
N ALA A 68 -8.30 -0.70 -3.26
CA ALA A 68 -7.37 -1.82 -3.43
C ALA A 68 -8.14 -3.16 -3.34
N GLY A 69 -7.91 -4.05 -4.31
CA GLY A 69 -8.28 -5.46 -4.20
C GLY A 69 -7.24 -6.26 -3.40
N PRO A 70 -7.35 -7.61 -3.40
CA PRO A 70 -6.33 -8.50 -2.86
C PRO A 70 -4.95 -8.17 -3.44
N ALA A 71 -3.93 -8.09 -2.57
CA ALA A 71 -2.57 -7.76 -3.00
C ALA A 71 -1.98 -8.89 -3.86
N ALA A 72 -1.57 -8.56 -5.07
CA ALA A 72 -0.80 -9.43 -5.96
C ALA A 72 0.69 -9.39 -5.64
N VAL A 73 1.19 -8.22 -5.21
CA VAL A 73 2.58 -8.04 -4.75
C VAL A 73 2.58 -7.20 -3.48
N THR A 74 3.38 -7.60 -2.50
CA THR A 74 3.64 -6.81 -1.29
C THR A 74 5.14 -6.63 -1.14
N VAL A 75 5.59 -5.39 -0.95
CA VAL A 75 6.97 -5.04 -0.61
C VAL A 75 6.97 -4.46 0.80
N VAL A 76 7.78 -5.03 1.69
CA VAL A 76 7.95 -4.56 3.05
C VAL A 76 9.35 -3.99 3.22
N VAL A 77 9.42 -2.73 3.63
CA VAL A 77 10.67 -2.01 3.88
C VAL A 77 10.74 -1.64 5.35
N TYR A 78 11.81 -2.07 6.00
CA TYR A 78 12.07 -1.81 7.41
C TYR A 78 12.87 -0.52 7.59
N ALA A 79 12.83 0.03 8.80
CA ALA A 79 13.70 1.14 9.15
C ALA A 79 15.17 0.71 8.98
N PRO A 80 16.07 1.63 8.57
CA PRO A 80 17.49 1.29 8.39
C PRO A 80 18.13 0.66 9.61
N GLU A 81 17.66 1.03 10.81
CA GLU A 81 18.21 0.60 12.09
C GLU A 81 17.83 -0.86 12.47
N GLU A 82 16.82 -1.45 11.82
CA GLU A 82 16.47 -2.86 12.04
C GLU A 82 17.43 -3.84 11.33
N GLU A 83 18.39 -3.34 10.53
CA GLU A 83 19.38 -4.12 9.76
C GLU A 83 18.77 -5.30 8.96
N LYS A 84 17.48 -5.18 8.62
CA LYS A 84 16.71 -6.22 7.96
C LYS A 84 16.53 -5.90 6.47
N PRO A 85 16.78 -6.85 5.55
CA PRO A 85 16.54 -6.61 4.13
C PRO A 85 15.05 -6.40 3.84
N ALA A 86 14.76 -5.67 2.77
CA ALA A 86 13.40 -5.57 2.27
C ALA A 86 12.88 -6.95 1.84
N GLU A 87 11.61 -7.22 2.12
CA GLU A 87 10.94 -8.46 1.76
C GLU A 87 9.94 -8.20 0.62
N VAL A 88 9.80 -9.18 -0.28
CA VAL A 88 8.84 -9.13 -1.39
C VAL A 88 8.05 -10.42 -1.43
N PHE A 89 6.73 -10.29 -1.47
CA PHE A 89 5.78 -11.39 -1.55
C PHE A 89 4.97 -11.26 -2.84
N PHE A 90 4.76 -12.39 -3.50
CA PHE A 90 3.92 -12.50 -4.69
C PHE A 90 2.80 -13.49 -4.39
N ASP A 91 1.58 -13.12 -4.75
CA ASP A 91 0.47 -14.06 -4.80
C ASP A 91 0.63 -14.93 -6.06
N ASP A 92 0.80 -16.24 -5.88
CA ASP A 92 1.00 -17.20 -6.96
C ASP A 92 -0.27 -17.51 -7.76
N THR A 93 -1.42 -17.05 -7.27
CA THR A 93 -2.71 -17.20 -7.94
C THR A 93 -3.06 -16.03 -8.87
N GLN A 94 -2.30 -14.93 -8.79
CA GLN A 94 -2.55 -13.72 -9.57
C GLN A 94 -1.47 -13.54 -10.65
N THR A 95 -1.89 -13.07 -11.83
CA THR A 95 -0.99 -12.70 -12.92
C THR A 95 -1.05 -11.21 -13.16
N LEU A 96 0.11 -10.58 -13.31
CA LEU A 96 0.22 -9.14 -13.58
C LEU A 96 0.90 -8.87 -14.92
N PRO A 97 0.44 -7.88 -15.69
CA PRO A 97 1.21 -7.39 -16.82
C PRO A 97 2.58 -6.87 -16.36
N PHE A 98 3.63 -7.18 -17.10
CA PHE A 98 5.00 -6.77 -16.73
C PHE A 98 5.13 -5.23 -16.63
N ALA A 99 4.45 -4.48 -17.50
CA ALA A 99 4.44 -3.03 -17.47
C ALA A 99 3.80 -2.45 -16.19
N VAL A 100 2.78 -3.11 -15.65
CA VAL A 100 2.14 -2.75 -14.37
C VAL A 100 3.14 -2.96 -13.23
N LEU A 101 3.86 -4.08 -13.24
CA LEU A 101 4.91 -4.36 -12.25
C LEU A 101 6.05 -3.33 -12.33
N GLN A 102 6.47 -2.94 -13.54
CA GLN A 102 7.49 -1.90 -13.73
C GLN A 102 7.04 -0.54 -13.16
N HIS A 103 5.78 -0.15 -13.40
CA HIS A 103 5.23 1.09 -12.86
C HIS A 103 5.19 1.07 -11.32
N PHE A 104 4.82 -0.06 -10.74
CA PHE A 104 4.84 -0.25 -9.29
C PHE A 104 6.25 -0.10 -8.71
N VAL A 105 7.27 -0.74 -9.29
CA VAL A 105 8.67 -0.59 -8.87
C VAL A 105 9.14 0.87 -8.96
N ALA A 106 8.78 1.58 -10.03
CA ALA A 106 9.08 3.01 -10.17
C ALA A 106 8.40 3.84 -9.05
N THR A 107 7.18 3.47 -8.66
CA THR A 107 6.47 4.13 -7.55
C THR A 107 7.16 3.89 -6.21
N VAL A 108 7.53 2.64 -5.91
CA VAL A 108 8.26 2.27 -4.67
C VAL A 108 9.58 3.04 -4.58
N THR A 109 10.38 3.00 -5.64
CA THR A 109 11.69 3.70 -5.67
C THR A 109 11.54 5.20 -5.49
N SER A 110 10.56 5.84 -6.15
CA SER A 110 10.27 7.27 -5.99
C SER A 110 9.89 7.62 -4.55
N ARG A 111 9.08 6.79 -3.89
CA ARG A 111 8.65 7.00 -2.50
C ARG A 111 9.81 6.84 -1.53
N LEU A 112 10.63 5.81 -1.69
CA LEU A 112 11.79 5.59 -0.84
C LEU A 112 12.84 6.71 -0.98
N ALA A 113 13.06 7.21 -2.20
CA ALA A 113 13.95 8.34 -2.44
C ALA A 113 13.49 9.61 -1.70
N LYS A 114 12.18 9.90 -1.70
CA LYS A 114 11.62 11.06 -0.98
C LYS A 114 11.79 10.95 0.53
N THR A 115 11.68 9.75 1.10
CA THR A 115 11.89 9.51 2.53
C THR A 115 13.35 9.71 2.95
N GLY A 116 14.31 9.43 2.06
CA GLY A 116 15.75 9.63 2.31
C GLY A 116 16.21 11.10 2.31
N VAL A 117 15.44 12.02 1.72
CA VAL A 117 15.81 13.44 1.59
C VAL A 117 15.52 14.28 2.85
N GLN A 118 14.80 13.72 3.83
CA GLN A 118 14.53 14.40 5.12
C GLN A 118 15.70 14.27 6.14
N ARG A 119 16.85 13.71 5.74
CA ARG A 119 18.09 13.74 6.54
C ARG A 119 18.99 14.89 6.04
N GLN A 120 18.64 16.14 6.35
CA GLN A 120 19.55 17.29 6.36
C GLN A 120 19.28 18.16 7.58
#